data_AF-A0A958D3G0-F1
#
_entry.id   AF-A0A958D3G0-F1
#
_cell.length_a   1.000
_cell.length_b   1.000
_cell.length_c   1.000
_cell.angle_alpha   90.00
_cell.angle_beta   90.00
_cell.angle_gamma   90.00
#
_symmetry.space_group_name_H-M   'P 1'
#
loop_
_entity.id
_entity.type
_entity.pdbx_description
1 polymer ?
#
loop_
_entity_poly.entity_id
_entity_poly.type
_entity_poly.pdbx_seq_one_letter_code
_entity_poly.pdbx_strand_id
1 'polypeptide(L)'
;DPHSLAIRCRVNGHLLQDSSTAELVFKVPQIMSFISQTATLLPGDIVLTGTPAGVGVFRDPQIFLHPGDQVEVEIDKLATLHNYVR
;
A
#
# COMPACT_ATOMS: atom_id res chain seq x y z
N ASP A 1 12.29 12.01 3.02
CA ASP A 1 12.35 10.84 3.92
C ASP A 1 11.28 9.84 3.48
N PRO A 2 11.66 8.64 2.98
CA PRO A 2 10.71 7.59 2.60
C PRO A 2 9.93 6.99 3.79
N HIS A 3 10.37 7.23 5.03
CA HIS A 3 9.67 6.80 6.25
C HIS A 3 8.74 7.88 6.83
N SER A 4 8.42 8.91 6.05
CA SER A 4 7.47 9.97 6.44
C SER A 4 6.68 10.48 5.23
N LEU A 5 6.02 9.57 4.51
CA LEU A 5 5.13 9.88 3.38
C LEU A 5 3.70 9.46 3.75
N ALA A 6 2.71 10.34 3.52
CA ALA A 6 1.32 9.93 3.64
C ALA A 6 0.95 8.97 2.49
N ILE A 7 0.09 8.00 2.78
CA ILE A 7 -0.44 7.03 1.82
C ILE A 7 -1.94 6.90 2.00
N ARG A 8 -2.69 6.98 0.90
CA ARG A 8 -4.15 6.95 0.89
C ARG A 8 -4.67 6.00 -0.18
N CYS A 9 -5.77 5.32 0.11
CA CYS A 9 -6.50 4.49 -0.85
C CYS A 9 -7.97 4.90 -0.86
N ARG A 10 -8.52 5.18 -2.05
CA ARG A 10 -9.93 5.50 -2.26
C ARG A 10 -10.56 4.48 -3.19
N VAL A 11 -11.82 4.14 -2.95
CA VAL A 11 -12.66 3.35 -3.87
C VAL A 11 -13.88 4.18 -4.22
N ASN A 12 -14.05 4.51 -5.51
CA ASN A 12 -15.09 5.41 -6.00
C ASN A 12 -15.10 6.76 -5.24
N GLY A 13 -13.92 7.33 -4.98
CA GLY A 13 -13.75 8.54 -4.19
C GLY A 13 -13.89 8.37 -2.67
N HIS A 14 -14.36 7.23 -2.16
CA HIS A 14 -14.47 6.97 -0.73
C HIS A 14 -13.11 6.57 -0.13
N LEU A 15 -12.60 7.38 0.79
CA LEU A 15 -11.35 7.10 1.51
C LEU A 15 -11.48 5.83 2.36
N LEU A 16 -10.76 4.77 1.96
CA LEU A 16 -10.79 3.49 2.65
C LEU A 16 -9.56 3.23 3.53
N GLN A 17 -8.39 3.75 3.13
CA GLN A 17 -7.15 3.70 3.91
C GLN A 17 -6.51 5.08 3.93
N ASP A 18 -5.98 5.50 5.07
CA ASP A 18 -5.26 6.77 5.26
C ASP A 18 -4.22 6.60 6.37
N SER A 19 -2.95 6.74 6.04
CA SER A 19 -1.84 6.49 6.97
C SER A 19 -0.54 7.14 6.51
N SER A 20 0.57 6.76 7.13
CA SER A 20 1.93 7.21 6.82
C SER A 20 2.91 6.04 6.78
N THR A 21 3.93 6.13 5.94
CA THR A 21 5.06 5.18 5.94
C THR A 21 5.88 5.24 7.25
N ALA A 22 5.63 6.23 8.10
CA ALA A 22 6.12 6.28 9.48
C ALA A 22 5.55 5.13 10.34
N GLU A 23 4.39 4.59 9.99
CA GLU A 23 3.71 3.50 10.72
C GLU A 23 4.17 2.10 10.29
N LEU A 24 5.12 2.00 9.34
CA LEU A 24 5.75 0.71 9.02
C LEU A 24 6.39 0.11 10.28
N VAL A 25 5.90 -1.06 10.68
CA VAL A 25 6.41 -1.84 11.83
C VAL A 25 7.88 -2.21 11.61
N PHE A 26 8.24 -2.63 10.39
CA PHE A 26 9.61 -2.86 9.96
C PHE A 26 10.00 -1.82 8.92
N LYS A 27 11.10 -1.10 9.15
CA LYS A 27 11.57 -0.08 8.19
C LYS A 27 12.22 -0.74 6.98
N VAL A 28 12.25 -0.03 5.85
CA VAL A 28 12.83 -0.51 4.58
C VAL A 28 14.19 -1.22 4.76
N PRO A 29 15.18 -0.69 5.53
CA PRO A 29 16.45 -1.41 5.73
C PRO A 29 16.29 -2.77 6.41
N GLN A 30 15.36 -2.91 7.36
CA GLN A 30 15.07 -4.17 8.06
C GLN A 30 14.40 -5.17 7.11
N ILE A 31 13.45 -4.70 6.28
CA ILE A 31 12.79 -5.54 5.27
C ILE A 31 13.82 -6.09 4.28
N MET A 32 14.71 -5.24 3.76
CA MET A 32 15.76 -5.67 2.82
C MET A 32 16.71 -6.68 3.46
N SER A 33 17.18 -6.40 4.68
CA SER A 33 18.07 -7.30 5.41
C SER A 33 17.44 -8.65 5.72
N PHE A 34 16.14 -8.69 6.00
CA PHE A 34 15.42 -9.93 6.25
C PHE A 34 15.30 -10.78 4.98
N ILE A 35 14.82 -10.19 3.88
CA ILE A 35 14.63 -10.92 2.62
C ILE A 35 15.96 -11.44 2.07
N SER A 36 17.04 -10.65 2.19
CA SER A 36 18.36 -11.01 1.68
C SER A 36 19.01 -12.21 2.38
N GLN A 37 18.50 -12.62 3.55
CA GLN A 37 18.97 -13.83 4.24
C GLN A 37 18.46 -15.12 3.59
N THR A 38 17.36 -15.03 2.84
CA THR A 38 16.69 -16.18 2.22
C THR A 38 16.78 -16.21 0.71
N ALA A 39 16.94 -15.04 0.07
CA ALA A 39 17.02 -14.92 -1.38
C ALA A 39 17.99 -13.80 -1.79
N THR A 40 18.73 -14.01 -2.89
CA THR A 40 19.54 -12.95 -3.49
C THR A 40 18.61 -11.91 -4.13
N LEU A 41 18.70 -10.66 -3.67
CA LEU A 41 18.02 -9.53 -4.31
C LEU A 41 18.79 -9.09 -5.56
N LEU A 42 18.10 -8.93 -6.67
CA LEU A 42 18.65 -8.51 -7.95
C LEU A 42 18.19 -7.10 -8.32
N PRO A 43 18.98 -6.34 -9.11
CA PRO A 43 18.52 -5.06 -9.65
C PRO A 43 17.23 -5.25 -10.47
N GLY A 44 16.20 -4.48 -10.12
CA GLY A 44 14.88 -4.57 -10.75
C GLY A 44 13.83 -5.33 -9.92
N ASP A 45 14.23 -5.98 -8.82
CA ASP A 45 13.27 -6.62 -7.90
C ASP A 45 12.32 -5.59 -7.27
N ILE A 46 11.05 -5.97 -7.15
CA ILE A 46 9.99 -5.15 -6.56
C ILE A 46 9.55 -5.79 -5.24
N VAL A 47 9.65 -5.03 -4.15
CA VAL A 47 9.18 -5.44 -2.82
C VAL A 47 7.98 -4.59 -2.41
N LEU A 48 6.86 -5.26 -2.13
CA LEU A 48 5.68 -4.63 -1.55
C LEU A 48 5.82 -4.62 -0.02
N THR A 49 6.00 -3.43 0.55
CA THR A 49 6.44 -3.24 1.95
C THR A 49 5.32 -3.38 2.99
N GLY A 50 4.08 -3.58 2.56
CA GLY A 50 2.91 -3.73 3.42
C GLY A 50 1.77 -2.80 3.02
N THR A 51 0.69 -2.84 3.79
CA THR A 51 -0.49 -1.99 3.62
C THR A 51 -0.99 -1.51 4.99
N PRO A 52 -1.47 -0.27 5.11
CA PRO A 52 -2.03 0.24 6.38
C PRO A 52 -3.40 -0.37 6.68
N ALA A 53 -3.96 -0.03 7.85
CA ALA A 53 -5.34 -0.40 8.22
C ALA A 53 -6.38 0.12 7.21
N GLY A 54 -7.56 -0.51 7.19
CA GLY A 54 -8.70 -0.09 6.37
C GLY A 54 -9.03 -1.01 5.19
N VAL A 55 -8.27 -2.11 5.01
CA VAL A 55 -8.58 -3.17 4.04
C VAL A 55 -9.99 -3.71 4.28
N GLY A 56 -10.77 -3.84 3.21
CA GLY A 56 -12.22 -4.02 3.29
C GLY A 56 -12.69 -5.32 3.98
N VAL A 57 -11.87 -6.38 4.00
CA VAL A 57 -12.19 -7.63 4.72
C VAL A 57 -12.26 -7.46 6.24
N PHE A 58 -11.58 -6.44 6.80
CA PHE A 58 -11.56 -6.15 8.24
C PHE A 58 -12.58 -5.08 8.65
N ARG A 59 -13.46 -4.67 7.73
CA ARG A 59 -14.55 -3.73 8.02
C ARG A 59 -15.83 -4.45 8.43
N ASP A 60 -16.71 -3.74 9.12
CA ASP A 60 -18.07 -4.17 9.43
C ASP A 60 -19.07 -3.07 9.01
N PRO A 61 -19.87 -3.28 7.94
CA PRO A 61 -19.87 -4.46 7.07
C PRO A 61 -18.59 -4.56 6.22
N GLN A 62 -18.26 -5.77 5.78
CA GLN A 62 -17.14 -6.00 4.86
C GLN A 62 -17.37 -5.30 3.52
N ILE A 63 -16.29 -4.81 2.93
CA ILE A 63 -16.30 -4.14 1.62
C ILE A 63 -15.36 -4.90 0.69
N PHE A 64 -15.87 -5.39 -0.42
CA PHE A 64 -15.07 -5.99 -1.49
C PHE A 64 -15.23 -5.18 -2.77
N LEU A 65 -14.26 -5.31 -3.67
CA LEU A 65 -14.29 -4.65 -4.97
C LEU A 65 -15.26 -5.37 -5.91
N HIS A 66 -15.97 -4.60 -6.71
CA HIS A 66 -16.92 -5.07 -7.72
C HIS A 66 -16.51 -4.57 -9.12
N PRO A 67 -16.91 -5.25 -10.20
CA PRO A 67 -16.71 -4.75 -11.55
C PRO A 67 -17.23 -3.31 -11.72
N GLY A 68 -16.42 -2.44 -12.30
CA GLY A 68 -16.70 -1.02 -12.46
C GLY A 68 -16.12 -0.12 -11.37
N ASP A 69 -15.71 -0.66 -10.22
CA ASP A 69 -15.09 0.15 -9.16
C ASP A 69 -13.78 0.78 -9.63
N GLN A 70 -13.60 2.06 -9.29
CA GLN A 70 -12.35 2.78 -9.47
C GLN A 70 -11.57 2.78 -8.15
N VAL A 71 -10.34 2.26 -8.19
CA VAL A 71 -9.40 2.27 -7.06
C VAL A 71 -8.31 3.30 -7.31
N GLU A 72 -8.09 4.18 -6.34
CA GLU A 72 -7.09 5.26 -6.39
C GLU A 72 -6.13 5.09 -5.21
N VAL A 73 -4.85 4.90 -5.49
CA VAL A 73 -3.80 4.83 -4.45
C VAL A 73 -2.84 5.99 -4.63
N GLU A 74 -2.70 6.80 -3.59
CA GLU A 74 -1.89 8.02 -3.57
C GLU A 74 -0.78 7.89 -2.53
N ILE A 75 0.43 8.29 -2.89
CA ILE A 75 1.54 8.48 -1.94
C ILE A 75 2.10 9.88 -2.13
N ASP A 76 2.22 10.62 -1.02
CA ASP A 76 2.77 11.97 -1.04
C ASP A 76 4.15 12.01 -1.72
N LYS A 77 4.38 13.04 -2.55
CA LYS A 77 5.63 13.26 -3.31
C LYS A 77 5.93 12.22 -4.40
N LEU A 78 5.01 11.29 -4.65
CA LEU A 78 5.06 10.37 -5.79
C LEU A 78 3.94 10.73 -6.77
N ALA A 79 2.94 9.86 -6.91
CA ALA A 79 1.81 10.05 -7.80
C ALA A 79 0.58 9.31 -7.26
N THR A 80 -0.55 9.53 -7.91
CA THR A 80 -1.76 8.73 -7.73
C THR A 80 -1.87 7.70 -8.85
N LEU A 81 -2.06 6.44 -8.48
CA LEU A 81 -2.34 5.34 -9.39
C LEU A 81 -3.84 5.07 -9.42
N HIS A 82 -4.45 5.12 -10.61
CA HIS A 82 -5.87 4.83 -10.81
C HIS A 82 -6.04 3.52 -11.59
N ASN A 83 -6.88 2.62 -11.08
CA ASN A 83 -7.24 1.37 -11.75
C ASN A 83 -8.75 1.16 -11.71
N TYR A 84 -9.30 0.54 -12.77
CA TYR A 84 -10.70 0.13 -12.83
C TYR A 84 -10.81 -1.38 -12.75
N VAL A 85 -11.69 -1.87 -11.88
CA VAL A 85 -11.99 -3.28 -11.72
C VAL A 85 -12.84 -3.73 -12.91
N ARG A 86 -12.46 -4.85 -13.54
CA ARG A 86 -13.14 -5.44 -14.71
C ARG A 86 -13.42 -6.90 -14.48
#